data_AF-A0AAQ4CRQ4-F1
#
_entry.id   AF-A0AAQ4CRQ4-F1
#
_cell.length_a   1.000
_cell.length_b   1.000
_cell.length_c   1.000
_cell.angle_alpha   90.00
_cell.angle_beta   90.00
_cell.angle_gamma   90.00
#
_symmetry.space_group_name_H-M   'P 1'
#
loop_
_entity.id
_entity.type
_entity.pdbx_description
1 polymer ?
#
loop_
_entity_poly.entity_id
_entity_poly.type
_entity_poly.pdbx_seq_one_letter_code
_entity_poly.pdbx_strand_id
1 'polypeptide(L)'
;MDKGEILSRLKSSERLPYEFLEECLCSQDRDIKHEAWNYVLKNIRLMDKEFIYSLLYFKDTGTRYRAWNEVVNFVKEGILSLDEVIKFKEYFKEMLKDNNLTVRSLVWYITLKPLIEMGIIEKDEVYKYSKYLCELLSSQFSDVANEVKEEFGINCNI
;
A
#
# COMPACT_ATOMS: atom_id res chain seq x y z
N MET A 1 2.49 -16.68 -21.48
CA MET A 1 3.26 -17.55 -20.57
C MET A 1 2.27 -18.28 -19.68
N ASP A 2 2.54 -19.55 -19.37
CA ASP A 2 1.76 -20.24 -18.34
C ASP A 2 2.20 -19.82 -16.93
N LYS A 3 1.39 -20.14 -15.91
CA LYS A 3 1.67 -19.77 -14.51
C LYS A 3 3.03 -20.28 -14.01
N GLY A 4 3.42 -21.49 -14.39
CA GLY A 4 4.68 -22.09 -13.95
C GLY A 4 5.89 -21.31 -14.48
N GLU A 5 5.84 -20.94 -15.75
CA GLU A 5 6.87 -20.10 -16.39
C GLU A 5 6.98 -18.72 -15.72
N ILE A 6 5.85 -18.07 -15.44
CA ILE A 6 5.82 -16.76 -14.76
C ILE A 6 6.46 -16.85 -13.37
N LEU A 7 6.04 -17.83 -12.56
CA LEU A 7 6.56 -18.01 -11.21
C LEU A 7 8.06 -18.38 -11.23
N SER A 8 8.51 -19.17 -12.20
CA SER A 8 9.92 -19.49 -12.37
C SER A 8 10.76 -18.24 -12.63
N ARG A 9 10.30 -17.35 -13.52
CA ARG A 9 10.98 -16.08 -13.81
C ARG A 9 11.00 -15.14 -12.60
N LEU A 10 9.88 -15.00 -11.89
CA LEU A 10 9.80 -14.19 -10.66
C LEU A 10 10.71 -14.70 -9.54
N LYS A 11 11.00 -16.00 -9.50
CA LYS A 11 11.93 -16.59 -8.51
C LYS A 11 13.39 -16.55 -8.95
N SER A 12 13.65 -16.22 -10.21
CA SER A 12 14.99 -16.16 -10.75
C SER A 12 15.80 -14.98 -10.15
N SER A 13 17.08 -14.92 -10.48
CA SER A 13 17.94 -13.77 -10.13
C SER A 13 18.11 -12.80 -11.31
N GLU A 14 17.35 -12.99 -12.40
CA GLU A 14 17.39 -12.12 -13.57
C GLU A 14 16.74 -10.76 -13.26
N ARG A 15 17.26 -9.68 -13.85
CA ARG A 15 16.56 -8.38 -13.87
C ARG A 15 15.37 -8.49 -14.82
N LEU A 16 14.16 -8.37 -14.28
CA LEU A 16 12.93 -8.46 -15.06
C LEU A 16 12.55 -7.09 -15.65
N PRO A 17 12.01 -7.04 -16.89
CA PRO A 17 11.43 -5.81 -17.44
C PRO A 17 10.31 -5.27 -16.54
N TYR A 18 10.23 -3.95 -16.40
CA TYR A 18 9.22 -3.34 -15.53
C TYR A 18 7.81 -3.59 -16.05
N GLU A 19 7.58 -3.59 -17.37
CA GLU A 19 6.27 -3.89 -17.95
C GLU A 19 5.78 -5.28 -17.52
N PHE A 20 6.68 -6.27 -17.53
CA PHE A 20 6.36 -7.63 -17.06
C PHE A 20 6.03 -7.66 -15.57
N LEU A 21 6.80 -6.93 -14.74
CA LEU A 21 6.52 -6.85 -13.31
C LEU A 21 5.19 -6.15 -13.04
N GLU A 22 4.87 -5.06 -13.73
CA GLU A 22 3.61 -4.34 -13.58
C GLU A 22 2.41 -5.23 -13.91
N GLU A 23 2.50 -6.02 -14.99
CA GLU A 23 1.48 -7.02 -15.33
C GLU A 23 1.29 -8.04 -14.20
N CYS A 24 2.40 -8.57 -13.66
CA CYS A 24 2.34 -9.55 -12.58
C CYS A 24 1.78 -8.95 -11.27
N LEU A 25 2.13 -7.71 -10.96
CA LEU A 25 1.61 -6.96 -9.80
C LEU A 25 0.11 -6.64 -9.92
N CYS A 26 -0.45 -6.65 -11.14
CA CYS A 26 -1.88 -6.52 -11.41
C CYS A 26 -2.61 -7.87 -11.56
N SER A 27 -1.91 -9.00 -11.48
CA SER A 27 -2.49 -10.31 -11.75
C SER A 27 -3.65 -10.65 -10.81
N GLN A 28 -4.71 -11.26 -11.35
CA GLN A 28 -5.81 -11.81 -10.53
C GLN A 28 -5.40 -13.13 -9.85
N ASP A 29 -4.34 -13.79 -10.33
CA ASP A 29 -3.76 -14.94 -9.66
C ASP A 29 -2.96 -14.46 -8.44
N ARG A 30 -3.43 -14.86 -7.26
CA ARG A 30 -2.87 -14.44 -5.96
C ARG A 30 -1.41 -14.88 -5.79
N ASP A 31 -1.01 -16.02 -6.34
CA ASP A 31 0.36 -16.52 -6.21
C ASP A 31 1.29 -15.70 -7.10
N ILE A 32 0.88 -15.38 -8.34
CA ILE A 32 1.65 -14.51 -9.24
C ILE A 32 1.81 -13.13 -8.61
N LYS A 33 0.71 -12.51 -8.13
CA LYS A 33 0.78 -11.18 -7.50
C LYS A 33 1.64 -11.20 -6.24
N HIS A 34 1.55 -12.24 -5.43
CA HIS A 34 2.37 -12.39 -4.24
C HIS A 34 3.85 -12.54 -4.57
N GLU A 35 4.20 -13.43 -5.51
CA GLU A 35 5.58 -13.65 -5.92
C GLU A 35 6.18 -12.42 -6.62
N ALA A 36 5.39 -11.68 -7.39
CA ALA A 36 5.82 -10.43 -8.00
C ALA A 36 6.21 -9.38 -6.96
N TRP A 37 5.44 -9.29 -5.88
CA TRP A 37 5.78 -8.43 -4.74
C TRP A 37 7.05 -8.90 -4.03
N ASN A 38 7.23 -10.20 -3.82
CA ASN A 38 8.45 -10.75 -3.23
C ASN A 38 9.69 -10.43 -4.09
N TYR A 39 9.57 -10.53 -5.42
CA TYR A 39 10.62 -10.11 -6.33
C TYR A 39 10.95 -8.62 -6.17
N VAL A 40 9.92 -7.75 -6.07
CA VAL A 40 10.12 -6.31 -5.82
C VAL A 40 10.92 -6.10 -4.55
N LEU A 41 10.50 -6.66 -3.41
CA LEU A 41 11.19 -6.47 -2.14
C LEU A 41 12.64 -6.97 -2.17
N LYS A 42 12.86 -8.16 -2.75
CA LYS A 42 14.20 -8.75 -2.88
C LYS A 42 15.16 -7.86 -3.69
N ASN A 43 14.65 -7.17 -4.70
CA ASN A 43 15.47 -6.43 -5.66
C ASN A 43 15.33 -4.91 -5.54
N ILE A 44 14.59 -4.38 -4.55
CA ILE A 44 14.20 -2.96 -4.47
C ILE A 44 15.40 -2.01 -4.54
N ARG A 45 16.54 -2.40 -3.94
CA ARG A 45 17.79 -1.61 -3.93
C ARG A 45 18.49 -1.53 -5.29
N LEU A 46 18.12 -2.41 -6.22
CA LEU A 46 18.65 -2.47 -7.58
C LEU A 46 17.68 -1.84 -8.60
N MET A 47 16.50 -1.40 -8.15
CA MET A 47 15.48 -0.80 -9.01
C MET A 47 15.69 0.70 -9.17
N ASP A 48 15.30 1.22 -10.33
CA ASP A 48 15.30 2.64 -10.62
C ASP A 48 14.27 3.34 -9.73
N LYS A 49 14.62 4.51 -9.19
CA LYS A 49 13.72 5.27 -8.30
C LYS A 49 12.35 5.54 -8.93
N GLU A 50 12.30 5.80 -10.23
CA GLU A 50 11.04 6.02 -10.95
C GLU A 50 10.08 4.82 -10.85
N PHE A 51 10.61 3.59 -10.91
CA PHE A 51 9.79 2.40 -10.71
C PHE A 51 9.34 2.30 -9.25
N ILE A 52 10.20 2.61 -8.28
CA ILE A 52 9.82 2.59 -6.86
C ILE A 52 8.73 3.63 -6.58
N TYR A 53 8.84 4.83 -7.16
CA TYR A 53 7.80 5.85 -7.06
C TYR A 53 6.48 5.37 -7.68
N SER A 54 6.53 4.66 -8.82
CA SER A 54 5.33 4.14 -9.49
C SER A 54 4.52 3.19 -8.61
N LEU A 55 5.17 2.47 -7.69
CA LEU A 55 4.49 1.63 -6.71
C LEU A 55 3.61 2.45 -5.73
N LEU A 56 3.97 3.70 -5.43
CA LEU A 56 3.21 4.57 -4.50
C LEU A 56 1.93 5.11 -5.12
N TYR A 57 1.83 5.17 -6.44
CA TYR A 57 0.64 5.57 -7.19
C TYR A 57 0.07 4.44 -8.08
N PHE A 58 0.42 3.19 -7.76
CA PHE A 58 0.14 2.04 -8.62
C PHE A 58 -1.35 1.79 -8.85
N LYS A 59 -1.76 1.46 -10.08
CA LYS A 59 -3.19 1.34 -10.44
C LYS A 59 -3.96 0.28 -9.63
N ASP A 60 -3.33 -0.86 -9.33
CA ASP A 60 -3.92 -1.89 -8.45
C ASP A 60 -3.75 -1.48 -6.99
N THR A 61 -4.87 -1.24 -6.30
CA THR A 61 -4.83 -0.67 -4.95
C THR A 61 -4.34 -1.66 -3.90
N GLY A 62 -4.43 -2.97 -4.14
CA GLY A 62 -3.80 -3.99 -3.30
C GLY A 62 -2.28 -3.94 -3.35
N THR A 63 -1.69 -3.80 -4.55
CA THR A 63 -0.24 -3.56 -4.70
C THR A 63 0.17 -2.20 -4.15
N ARG A 64 -0.61 -1.14 -4.42
CA ARG A 64 -0.35 0.20 -3.86
C ARG A 64 -0.34 0.19 -2.34
N TYR A 65 -1.30 -0.50 -1.73
CA TYR A 65 -1.33 -0.71 -0.28
C TYR A 65 -0.04 -1.36 0.23
N ARG A 66 0.43 -2.44 -0.42
CA ARG A 66 1.69 -3.09 -0.03
C ARG A 66 2.88 -2.14 -0.12
N ALA A 67 2.92 -1.28 -1.13
CA ALA A 67 3.96 -0.26 -1.26
C ALA A 67 3.92 0.75 -0.11
N TRP A 68 2.75 1.31 0.20
CA TRP A 68 2.61 2.24 1.32
C TRP A 68 2.88 1.59 2.69
N ASN A 69 2.57 0.30 2.84
CA ASN A 69 2.89 -0.44 4.06
C ASN A 69 4.41 -0.61 4.27
N GLU A 70 5.20 -0.60 3.20
CA GLU A 70 6.67 -0.69 3.25
C GLU A 70 7.38 0.67 3.25
N VAL A 71 6.66 1.78 3.05
CA VAL A 71 7.27 3.12 2.95
C VAL A 71 8.14 3.44 4.17
N VAL A 72 7.70 3.10 5.38
CA VAL A 72 8.49 3.30 6.60
C VAL A 72 9.83 2.57 6.54
N ASN A 73 9.85 1.35 5.99
CA ASN A 73 11.08 0.58 5.79
C ASN A 73 11.92 1.19 4.68
N PHE A 74 11.31 1.57 3.54
CA PHE A 74 12.02 2.24 2.45
C PHE A 74 12.73 3.52 2.91
N VAL A 75 12.11 4.30 3.78
CA VAL A 75 12.72 5.51 4.35
C VAL A 75 13.84 5.17 5.34
N LYS A 76 13.59 4.26 6.29
CA LYS A 76 14.59 3.85 7.29
C LYS A 76 15.84 3.23 6.66
N GLU A 77 15.67 2.53 5.54
CA GLU A 77 16.74 1.86 4.81
C GLU A 77 17.47 2.76 3.78
N GLY A 78 17.01 4.00 3.60
CA GLY A 78 17.59 4.96 2.65
C GLY A 78 17.28 4.64 1.19
N ILE A 79 16.27 3.81 0.91
CA ILE A 79 15.78 3.54 -0.46
C ILE A 79 15.07 4.79 -1.00
N LEU A 80 14.25 5.40 -0.15
CA LEU A 80 13.58 6.67 -0.39
C LEU A 80 13.90 7.64 0.75
N SER A 81 13.87 8.94 0.47
CA SER A 81 13.84 9.98 1.49
C SER A 81 12.40 10.33 1.88
N LEU A 82 12.24 10.96 3.04
CA LEU A 82 10.95 11.43 3.53
C LEU A 82 10.30 12.41 2.52
N ASP A 83 11.06 13.38 2.02
CA ASP A 83 10.59 14.39 1.07
C ASP A 83 10.15 13.78 -0.27
N GLU A 84 10.79 12.69 -0.71
CA GLU A 84 10.37 11.97 -1.91
C GLU A 84 8.99 11.33 -1.72
N VAL A 85 8.76 10.70 -0.57
CA VAL A 85 7.48 10.04 -0.27
C VAL A 85 6.34 11.04 -0.10
N ILE A 86 6.58 12.16 0.60
CA ILE A 86 5.57 13.18 0.89
C ILE A 86 4.92 13.72 -0.40
N LYS A 87 5.66 13.80 -1.51
CA LYS A 87 5.15 14.23 -2.82
C LYS A 87 3.99 13.35 -3.32
N PHE A 88 3.91 12.10 -2.89
CA PHE A 88 2.91 11.13 -3.33
C PHE A 88 1.77 10.91 -2.32
N LYS A 89 1.76 11.63 -1.19
CA LYS A 89 0.84 11.35 -0.07
C LYS A 89 -0.65 11.43 -0.42
N GLU A 90 -1.03 12.15 -1.47
CA GLU A 90 -2.43 12.16 -1.94
C GLU A 90 -2.87 10.77 -2.43
N TYR A 91 -1.98 9.98 -3.06
CA TYR A 91 -2.30 8.62 -3.49
C TYR A 91 -2.54 7.66 -2.32
N PHE A 92 -1.91 7.91 -1.16
CA PHE A 92 -2.23 7.23 0.09
C PHE A 92 -3.63 7.60 0.57
N LYS A 93 -3.94 8.90 0.62
CA LYS A 93 -5.23 9.41 1.10
C LYS A 93 -6.39 8.88 0.27
N GLU A 94 -6.21 8.66 -1.03
CA GLU A 94 -7.22 8.02 -1.87
C GLU A 94 -7.57 6.59 -1.42
N MET A 95 -6.63 5.84 -0.82
CA MET A 95 -6.90 4.49 -0.32
C MET A 95 -7.72 4.48 0.99
N LEU A 96 -7.78 5.59 1.74
CA LEU A 96 -8.64 5.73 2.93
C LEU A 96 -10.14 5.65 2.59
N LYS A 97 -10.48 5.82 1.31
CA LYS A 97 -11.84 5.75 0.75
C LYS A 97 -11.99 4.71 -0.35
N ASP A 98 -11.08 3.72 -0.43
CA ASP A 98 -11.07 2.70 -1.48
C ASP A 98 -12.36 1.87 -1.48
N ASN A 99 -12.93 1.55 -2.64
CA ASN A 99 -14.13 0.71 -2.73
C ASN A 99 -13.89 -0.74 -2.28
N ASN A 100 -12.64 -1.21 -2.35
CA ASN A 100 -12.24 -2.48 -1.76
C ASN A 100 -12.12 -2.33 -0.23
N LEU A 101 -13.13 -2.80 0.48
CA LEU A 101 -13.21 -2.70 1.94
C LEU A 101 -12.02 -3.34 2.67
N THR A 102 -11.43 -4.40 2.10
CA THR A 102 -10.23 -5.04 2.66
C THR A 102 -9.02 -4.11 2.56
N VAL A 103 -8.81 -3.45 1.42
CA VAL A 103 -7.73 -2.47 1.28
C VAL A 103 -7.98 -1.29 2.21
N ARG A 104 -9.20 -0.75 2.20
CA ARG A 104 -9.59 0.39 3.04
C ARG A 104 -9.34 0.11 4.53
N SER A 105 -9.79 -1.04 5.03
CA SER A 105 -9.64 -1.39 6.45
C SER A 105 -8.17 -1.55 6.85
N LEU A 106 -7.36 -2.21 6.02
CA LEU A 106 -5.92 -2.38 6.26
C LEU A 106 -5.16 -1.05 6.22
N VAL A 107 -5.53 -0.13 5.32
CA VAL A 107 -4.90 1.20 5.23
C VAL A 107 -5.15 2.00 6.50
N TRP A 108 -6.39 2.01 7.01
CA TRP A 108 -6.73 2.67 8.27
C TRP A 108 -6.04 2.01 9.46
N TYR A 109 -6.00 0.68 9.51
CA TYR A 109 -5.56 -0.06 10.68
C TYR A 109 -4.04 -0.22 10.79
N ILE A 110 -3.40 -0.63 9.69
CA ILE A 110 -1.99 -1.04 9.70
C ILE A 110 -1.10 0.10 9.25
N THR A 111 -1.48 0.78 8.17
CA THR A 111 -0.56 1.69 7.47
C THR A 111 -0.61 3.12 7.99
N LEU A 112 -1.78 3.62 8.39
CA LEU A 112 -1.95 5.04 8.73
C LEU A 112 -1.08 5.49 9.92
N LYS A 113 -1.09 4.75 11.02
CA LYS A 113 -0.37 5.14 12.25
C LYS A 113 1.15 5.28 12.00
N PRO A 114 1.85 4.29 11.41
CA PRO A 114 3.28 4.44 11.13
C PRO A 114 3.61 5.64 10.24
N LEU A 115 2.74 5.99 9.28
CA LEU A 115 2.96 7.17 8.42
C LEU A 115 2.76 8.49 9.18
N ILE A 116 1.84 8.54 10.14
CA ILE A 116 1.68 9.70 11.04
C ILE A 116 2.87 9.83 11.98
N GLU A 117 3.31 8.74 12.60
CA GLU A 117 4.46 8.73 13.50
C GLU A 117 5.76 9.14 12.79
N MET A 118 5.90 8.81 11.51
CA MET A 118 7.02 9.23 10.68
C MET A 118 6.89 10.66 10.11
N GLY A 119 5.73 11.31 10.28
CA GLY A 119 5.48 12.66 9.77
C GLY A 119 5.23 12.73 8.25
N ILE A 120 4.87 11.62 7.62
CA ILE A 120 4.50 11.57 6.20
C ILE A 120 3.09 12.10 5.98
N ILE A 121 2.20 11.78 6.93
CA ILE A 121 0.79 12.17 6.94
C ILE A 121 0.51 12.92 8.24
N GLU A 122 -0.19 14.04 8.17
CA GLU A 122 -0.68 14.71 9.37
C GLU A 122 -2.06 14.15 9.76
N LYS A 123 -2.30 14.00 11.07
CA LYS A 123 -3.57 13.47 11.58
C LYS A 123 -4.79 14.26 11.10
N ASP A 124 -4.67 15.59 11.04
CA ASP A 124 -5.77 16.46 10.62
C ASP A 124 -6.09 16.33 9.12
N GLU A 125 -5.12 15.94 8.30
CA GLU A 125 -5.33 15.72 6.86
C GLU A 125 -6.26 14.53 6.58
N VAL A 126 -6.36 13.58 7.52
CA VAL A 126 -7.12 12.35 7.33
C VAL A 126 -8.52 12.37 7.94
N TYR A 127 -8.81 13.28 8.87
CA TYR A 127 -10.14 13.36 9.51
C TYR A 127 -11.28 13.65 8.53
N LYS A 128 -11.01 14.35 7.42
CA LYS A 128 -12.00 14.57 6.36
C LYS A 128 -12.48 13.27 5.69
N TYR A 129 -11.76 12.16 5.86
CA TYR A 129 -12.13 10.83 5.35
C TYR A 129 -12.79 9.96 6.42
N SER A 130 -13.03 10.46 7.64
CA SER A 130 -13.60 9.72 8.77
C SER A 130 -14.91 9.00 8.42
N LYS A 131 -15.77 9.59 7.59
CA LYS A 131 -16.98 8.93 7.09
C LYS A 131 -16.71 7.55 6.49
N TYR A 132 -15.63 7.38 5.71
CA TYR A 132 -15.28 6.12 5.06
C TYR A 132 -14.77 5.06 6.04
N LEU A 133 -14.16 5.46 7.16
CA LEU A 133 -13.87 4.59 8.29
C LEU A 133 -15.17 4.16 8.98
N CYS A 134 -16.08 5.11 9.23
CA CYS A 134 -17.35 4.83 9.90
C CYS A 134 -18.24 3.87 9.09
N GLU A 135 -18.22 3.94 7.76
CA GLU A 135 -18.89 2.97 6.88
C GLU A 135 -18.44 1.52 7.14
N LEU A 136 -17.18 1.30 7.58
CA LEU A 136 -16.68 -0.04 7.89
C LEU A 136 -17.33 -0.66 9.14
N LEU A 137 -17.93 0.14 10.02
CA LEU A 137 -18.66 -0.35 11.21
C LEU A 137 -19.87 -1.23 10.84
N SER A 138 -20.40 -1.07 9.62
CA SER A 138 -21.51 -1.89 9.10
C SER A 138 -21.03 -3.03 8.19
N SER A 139 -19.75 -3.38 8.25
CA SER A 139 -19.13 -4.43 7.44
C SER A 139 -18.47 -5.51 8.31
N GLN A 140 -17.87 -6.52 7.69
CA GLN A 140 -17.06 -7.53 8.38
C GLN A 140 -15.80 -6.97 9.09
N PHE A 141 -15.48 -5.69 8.92
CA PHE A 141 -14.35 -5.01 9.54
C PHE A 141 -14.76 -4.10 10.71
N SER A 142 -15.93 -4.35 11.33
CA SER A 142 -16.46 -3.52 12.41
C SER A 142 -15.52 -3.39 13.60
N ASP A 143 -14.87 -4.49 14.01
CA ASP A 143 -13.98 -4.52 15.18
C ASP A 143 -12.74 -3.67 14.91
N VAL A 144 -12.12 -3.88 13.75
CA VAL A 144 -11.00 -3.06 13.26
C VAL A 144 -11.38 -1.58 13.19
N ALA A 145 -12.55 -1.25 12.66
CA ALA A 145 -13.00 0.13 12.55
C ALA A 145 -13.24 0.77 13.92
N ASN A 146 -13.72 0.00 14.91
CA ASN A 146 -13.85 0.48 16.29
C ASN A 146 -12.49 0.77 16.93
N GLU A 147 -11.52 -0.14 16.78
CA GLU A 147 -10.15 0.07 17.29
C GLU A 147 -9.52 1.35 16.72
N VAL A 148 -9.56 1.52 15.39
CA VAL A 148 -9.03 2.72 14.72
C VAL A 148 -9.78 3.97 15.20
N LYS A 149 -11.11 3.91 15.32
CA LYS A 149 -11.91 5.04 15.78
C LYS A 149 -11.50 5.50 17.17
N GLU A 150 -11.29 4.56 18.09
CA GLU A 150 -10.82 4.84 19.45
C GLU A 150 -9.39 5.40 19.45
N GLU A 151 -8.47 4.77 18.70
CA GLU A 151 -7.08 5.20 18.59
C GLU A 151 -6.94 6.63 18.06
N PHE A 152 -7.71 6.97 17.03
CA PHE A 152 -7.64 8.29 16.40
C PHE A 152 -8.64 9.29 16.99
N GLY A 153 -9.52 8.88 17.90
CA GLY A 153 -10.55 9.75 18.50
C GLY A 153 -11.59 10.25 17.50
N ILE A 154 -11.97 9.39 16.54
CA ILE A 154 -12.94 9.71 15.49
C ILE A 154 -14.37 9.50 16.04
N ASN A 155 -15.29 10.40 15.70
CA ASN A 155 -16.71 10.22 16.04
C ASN A 155 -17.49 9.76 14.79
N CYS A 156 -18.20 8.65 14.91
CA CYS A 156 -19.02 8.08 13.85
C CYS A 156 -20.53 8.29 14.02
N ASN A 157 -20.92 9.08 15.03
CA ASN A 157 -22.30 9.54 15.16
C ASN A 157 -22.55 10.63 14.10
N ILE A 158 -23.14 10.22 12.97
CA ILE A 158 -23.61 11.10 11.90
C ILE A 158 -25.12 11.24 12.01
#